data_AF-A0A970ZFA2-F1
#
_entry.id   AF-A0A970ZFA2-F1
#
_cell.length_a   1.000
_cell.length_b   1.000
_cell.length_c   1.000
_cell.angle_alpha   90.00
_cell.angle_beta   90.00
_cell.angle_gamma   90.00
#
_symmetry.space_group_name_H-M   'P 1'
#
loop_
_entity.id
_entity.type
_entity.pdbx_description
1 polymer ?
#
loop_
_entity_poly.entity_id
_entity_poly.type
_entity_poly.pdbx_seq_one_letter_code
_entity_poly.pdbx_strand_id
1 'polypeptide(L)'
;MSKSAATASYSIVLSIMAALFLTTQSGCLFRNSKPAQPAVAQQFQLALLPFSVPEGNKELQWTAMAAPILMMKAAEHWKELEILPLYETMPATIETAGASRILDEESAATIATWVSAKWSVFGQVAPASGNRVSVIVDFIPAKRNQVAFRYMKTWRMSTIGLGFREAYSQFLRYMAVVPSQPRRRGEPSMTAMRELAEALDLEYGWSVEAQPGKAQEFVSDLLKTDLRLAKHLFNPVIYPALAEAK
;
A
#
# COMPACT_ATOMS: atom_id res chain seq x y z
N MET A 1 37.80 31.76 73.49
CA MET A 1 37.38 30.68 72.57
C MET A 1 36.18 29.95 73.18
N SER A 2 34.98 30.35 72.78
CA SER A 2 33.73 29.57 72.81
C SER A 2 32.66 30.38 72.06
N LYS A 3 31.72 29.68 71.44
CA LYS A 3 30.81 30.07 70.35
C LYS A 3 29.68 31.02 70.81
N SER A 4 29.12 31.82 69.89
CA SER A 4 27.69 31.79 69.48
C SER A 4 27.18 33.13 68.93
N ALA A 5 26.40 33.04 67.84
CA ALA A 5 25.32 33.94 67.35
C ALA A 5 25.71 35.40 66.97
N ALA A 6 25.09 36.08 66.01
CA ALA A 6 23.75 35.95 65.47
C ALA A 6 23.65 36.59 64.08
N THR A 7 23.06 35.82 63.16
CA THR A 7 22.01 36.18 62.19
C THR A 7 21.95 37.55 61.51
N ALA A 8 21.85 37.42 60.19
CA ALA A 8 21.69 38.40 59.15
C ALA A 8 20.36 39.18 59.18
N SER A 9 20.51 40.36 58.61
CA SER A 9 19.58 41.41 58.23
C SER A 9 18.29 40.96 57.54
N TYR A 10 17.21 41.55 58.05
CA TYR A 10 16.11 42.18 57.33
C TYR A 10 15.55 41.52 56.07
N SER A 11 14.40 40.89 56.30
CA SER A 11 13.31 40.61 55.38
C SER A 11 12.87 41.82 54.51
N ILE A 12 12.18 41.44 53.43
CA ILE A 12 11.04 42.10 52.72
C ILE A 12 11.39 42.31 51.23
N VAL A 13 11.08 41.34 50.35
CA VAL A 13 9.84 41.25 49.52
C VAL A 13 9.87 42.31 48.40
N LEU A 14 9.53 42.10 47.13
CA LEU A 14 9.18 41.01 46.22
C LEU A 14 8.82 41.75 44.92
N SER A 15 8.88 41.09 43.78
CA SER A 15 8.29 41.52 42.49
C SER A 15 9.11 42.52 41.66
N ILE A 16 9.56 42.10 40.48
CA ILE A 16 8.76 42.24 39.25
C ILE A 16 9.43 41.40 38.15
N MET A 17 8.64 40.46 37.69
CA MET A 17 8.79 39.67 36.48
C MET A 17 8.79 40.56 35.24
N ALA A 18 9.53 40.13 34.23
CA ALA A 18 9.40 40.52 32.82
C ALA A 18 9.75 41.97 32.44
N ALA A 19 10.92 42.13 31.83
CA ALA A 19 11.01 42.68 30.48
C ALA A 19 12.44 42.61 29.98
N LEU A 20 12.62 41.93 28.83
CA LEU A 20 13.46 42.37 27.73
C LEU A 20 14.97 42.53 27.97
N PHE A 21 15.87 42.06 27.12
CA PHE A 21 15.86 41.27 25.89
C PHE A 21 17.38 41.21 25.59
N LEU A 22 17.80 40.16 24.87
CA LEU A 22 18.98 40.15 24.00
C LEU A 22 20.37 39.87 24.60
N THR A 23 20.80 38.65 24.25
CA THR A 23 22.10 38.32 23.64
C THR A 23 23.31 38.34 24.60
N THR A 24 24.02 37.24 24.79
CA THR A 24 24.76 36.54 23.73
C THR A 24 25.26 35.19 24.25
N GLN A 25 25.43 34.29 23.28
CA GLN A 25 25.83 32.89 23.33
C GLN A 25 27.11 32.60 24.11
N SER A 26 27.22 31.37 24.65
CA SER A 26 28.41 30.48 24.68
C SER A 26 28.18 29.36 25.70
N GLY A 27 28.22 28.05 25.42
CA GLY A 27 28.37 27.29 24.20
C GLY A 27 27.87 25.87 24.47
N CYS A 28 27.05 25.33 23.57
CA CYS A 28 26.67 23.92 23.60
C CYS A 28 27.78 23.09 22.96
N LEU A 29 28.31 22.14 23.73
CA LEU A 29 29.27 21.13 23.32
C LEU A 29 28.87 20.47 21.99
N PHE A 30 29.71 20.66 20.98
CA PHE A 30 29.68 19.93 19.72
C PHE A 30 29.98 18.45 19.98
N ARG A 31 28.93 17.63 20.13
CA ARG A 31 29.03 16.20 19.88
C ARG A 31 28.95 16.05 18.36
N ASN A 32 30.09 15.79 17.71
CA ASN A 32 30.16 15.40 16.30
C ASN A 32 29.37 14.09 16.09
N SER A 33 28.06 14.21 15.93
CA SER A 33 27.29 13.20 15.23
C SER A 33 27.75 13.25 13.78
N LYS A 34 28.40 12.18 13.32
CA LYS A 34 28.56 11.91 11.89
C LYS A 34 27.21 12.21 11.22
N PRO A 35 27.17 12.88 10.05
CA PRO A 35 25.93 12.98 9.31
C PRO A 35 25.38 11.57 9.18
N ALA A 36 24.16 11.36 9.68
CA ALA A 36 23.48 10.10 9.48
C ALA A 36 23.56 9.81 7.98
N GLN A 37 24.17 8.67 7.62
CA GLN A 37 24.02 8.16 6.27
C GLN A 37 22.52 8.20 5.96
N PRO A 38 22.11 8.72 4.78
CA PRO A 38 20.70 8.72 4.44
C PRO A 38 20.19 7.31 4.65
N ALA A 39 19.23 7.16 5.57
CA ALA A 39 18.61 5.86 5.81
C ALA A 39 18.20 5.33 4.44
N VAL A 40 18.68 4.14 4.07
CA VAL A 40 18.27 3.48 2.84
C VAL A 40 16.75 3.56 2.81
N ALA A 41 16.18 4.22 1.81
CA ALA A 41 14.75 4.45 1.74
C ALA A 41 14.05 3.10 1.92
N GLN A 42 13.30 2.95 3.02
CA GLN A 42 12.71 1.68 3.37
C GLN A 42 11.63 1.37 2.33
N GLN A 43 11.92 0.43 1.43
CA GLN A 43 10.93 -0.09 0.50
C GLN A 43 10.04 -1.11 1.22
N PHE A 44 8.73 -0.87 1.12
CA PHE A 44 7.68 -1.77 1.56
C PHE A 44 7.29 -2.65 0.39
N GLN A 45 7.75 -3.90 0.44
CA GLN A 45 7.42 -4.91 -0.54
C GLN A 45 6.02 -5.47 -0.23
N LEU A 46 5.09 -5.28 -1.16
CA LEU A 46 3.68 -5.62 -1.04
C LEU A 46 3.31 -6.74 -2.02
N ALA A 47 2.67 -7.79 -1.54
CA ALA A 47 1.92 -8.75 -2.34
C ALA A 47 0.47 -8.28 -2.44
N LEU A 48 -0.01 -7.99 -3.64
CA LEU A 48 -1.42 -7.66 -3.86
C LEU A 48 -2.20 -8.94 -4.15
N LEU A 49 -3.29 -9.15 -3.43
CA LEU A 49 -4.15 -10.30 -3.56
C LEU A 49 -5.50 -9.89 -4.17
N PRO A 50 -6.24 -10.83 -4.78
CA PRO A 50 -7.61 -10.58 -5.23
C PRO A 50 -8.51 -10.12 -4.08
N PHE A 51 -9.40 -9.19 -4.37
CA PHE A 51 -10.34 -8.67 -3.37
C PHE A 51 -11.57 -9.58 -3.28
N SER A 52 -12.11 -9.68 -2.07
CA SER A 52 -13.38 -10.35 -1.82
C SER A 52 -14.54 -9.52 -2.38
N VAL A 53 -15.53 -10.21 -2.95
CA VAL A 53 -16.79 -9.63 -3.41
C VAL A 53 -17.92 -10.42 -2.73
N PRO A 54 -19.00 -9.76 -2.24
CA PRO A 54 -20.13 -10.47 -1.65
C PRO A 54 -20.64 -11.60 -2.56
N GLU A 55 -20.90 -12.75 -1.95
CA GLU A 55 -21.35 -13.95 -2.65
C GLU A 55 -22.60 -13.67 -3.50
N GLY A 56 -22.65 -14.23 -4.71
CA GLY A 56 -23.74 -14.04 -5.66
C GLY A 56 -23.72 -12.71 -6.43
N ASN A 57 -22.81 -11.78 -6.12
CA ASN A 57 -22.71 -10.52 -6.86
C ASN A 57 -21.88 -10.65 -8.14
N LYS A 58 -22.52 -11.14 -9.22
CA LYS A 58 -21.89 -11.29 -10.54
C LYS A 58 -21.49 -9.96 -11.18
N GLU A 59 -22.18 -8.87 -10.87
CA GLU A 59 -21.89 -7.55 -11.44
C GLU A 59 -20.54 -7.00 -10.97
N LEU A 60 -20.17 -7.28 -9.72
CA LEU A 60 -18.92 -6.82 -9.12
C LEU A 60 -17.81 -7.89 -9.12
N GLN A 61 -18.06 -9.11 -9.58
CA GLN A 61 -17.09 -10.21 -9.52
C GLN A 61 -15.73 -9.83 -10.15
N TRP A 62 -15.73 -9.16 -11.30
CA TRP A 62 -14.51 -8.69 -11.98
C TRP A 62 -13.67 -7.73 -11.11
N THR A 63 -14.26 -7.08 -10.11
CA THR A 63 -13.53 -6.17 -9.22
C THR A 63 -12.52 -6.89 -8.32
N ALA A 64 -12.70 -8.21 -8.10
CA ALA A 64 -11.74 -9.03 -7.38
C ALA A 64 -10.34 -8.95 -8.01
N MET A 65 -10.27 -9.08 -9.34
CA MET A 65 -9.03 -8.97 -10.11
C MET A 65 -8.72 -7.52 -10.54
N ALA A 66 -9.70 -6.64 -10.65
CA ALA A 66 -9.42 -5.24 -10.98
C ALA A 66 -8.77 -4.47 -9.84
N ALA A 67 -9.12 -4.77 -8.59
CA ALA A 67 -8.55 -4.11 -7.42
C ALA A 67 -7.01 -4.18 -7.38
N PRO A 68 -6.34 -5.35 -7.49
CA PRO A 68 -4.88 -5.41 -7.52
C PRO A 68 -4.28 -4.64 -8.71
N ILE A 69 -4.91 -4.64 -9.89
CA ILE A 69 -4.45 -3.84 -11.04
C ILE A 69 -4.48 -2.34 -10.73
N LEU A 70 -5.61 -1.85 -10.20
CA LEU A 70 -5.79 -0.45 -9.85
C LEU A 70 -4.85 -0.03 -8.72
N MET A 71 -4.60 -0.92 -7.76
CA MET A 71 -3.60 -0.73 -6.72
C MET A 71 -2.18 -0.66 -7.31
N MET A 72 -1.78 -1.54 -8.24
CA MET A 72 -0.48 -1.41 -8.92
C MET A 72 -0.32 -0.05 -9.61
N LYS A 73 -1.35 0.39 -10.35
CA LYS A 73 -1.33 1.71 -11.00
C LYS A 73 -1.28 2.85 -9.98
N ALA A 74 -1.94 2.71 -8.83
CA ALA A 74 -1.86 3.67 -7.73
C ALA A 74 -0.47 3.70 -7.07
N ALA A 75 0.21 2.55 -7.00
CA ALA A 75 1.53 2.40 -6.39
C ALA A 75 2.64 3.11 -7.18
N GLU A 76 2.47 3.33 -8.50
CA GLU A 76 3.46 4.02 -9.35
C GLU A 76 3.87 5.42 -8.85
N HIS A 77 3.03 6.02 -8.01
CA HIS A 77 3.25 7.35 -7.44
C HIS A 77 4.13 7.36 -6.19
N TRP A 78 4.47 6.18 -5.66
CA TRP A 78 5.13 6.00 -4.38
C TRP A 78 6.42 5.20 -4.59
N LYS A 79 7.58 5.82 -4.34
CA LYS A 79 8.89 5.15 -4.50
C LYS A 79 9.19 4.16 -3.38
N GLU A 80 8.48 4.34 -2.27
CA GLU A 80 8.56 3.55 -1.05
C GLU A 80 7.79 2.24 -1.17
N LEU A 81 6.95 2.09 -2.19
CA LEU A 81 6.20 0.88 -2.45
C LEU A 81 6.86 0.07 -3.57
N GLU A 82 7.13 -1.19 -3.27
CA GLU A 82 7.55 -2.18 -4.24
C GLU A 82 6.43 -3.21 -4.33
N ILE A 83 5.79 -3.32 -5.49
CA ILE A 83 4.70 -4.28 -5.69
C ILE A 83 5.27 -5.51 -6.35
N LEU A 84 5.09 -6.68 -5.73
CA LEU A 84 5.45 -7.95 -6.36
C LEU A 84 4.57 -8.19 -7.60
N PRO A 85 5.12 -8.78 -8.67
CA PRO A 85 4.31 -9.18 -9.81
C PRO A 85 3.17 -10.13 -9.41
N LEU A 86 1.98 -9.90 -9.97
CA LEU A 86 0.79 -10.70 -9.72
C LEU A 86 1.01 -12.18 -10.06
N TYR A 87 1.75 -12.47 -11.14
CA TYR A 87 2.04 -13.85 -11.52
C TYR A 87 2.90 -14.60 -10.50
N GLU A 88 3.63 -13.89 -9.64
CA GLU A 88 4.39 -14.48 -8.53
C GLU A 88 3.49 -14.72 -7.30
N THR A 89 2.45 -13.90 -7.11
CA THR A 89 1.55 -14.01 -5.95
C THR A 89 0.37 -14.95 -6.17
N MET A 90 -0.12 -15.06 -7.39
CA MET A 90 -1.32 -15.85 -7.71
C MET A 90 -1.21 -17.34 -7.39
N PRO A 91 -0.09 -18.05 -7.67
CA PRO A 91 0.02 -19.46 -7.31
C PRO A 91 -0.15 -19.71 -5.81
N ALA A 92 0.54 -18.93 -4.99
CA ALA A 92 0.42 -19.00 -3.53
C ALA A 92 -1.00 -18.64 -3.05
N THR A 93 -1.63 -17.66 -3.70
CA THR A 93 -2.99 -17.22 -3.40
C THR A 93 -4.02 -18.32 -3.70
N ILE A 94 -3.93 -18.94 -4.87
CA ILE A 94 -4.82 -20.00 -5.34
C ILE A 94 -4.71 -21.24 -4.44
N GLU A 95 -3.49 -21.62 -4.07
CA GLU A 95 -3.25 -22.76 -3.19
C GLU A 95 -3.79 -22.50 -1.78
N THR A 96 -3.52 -21.31 -1.22
CA THR A 96 -3.96 -20.94 0.13
C THR A 96 -5.49 -20.81 0.21
N ALA A 97 -6.12 -20.15 -0.76
CA ALA A 97 -7.57 -19.96 -0.77
C ALA A 97 -8.35 -21.24 -1.12
N GLY A 98 -7.68 -22.23 -1.74
CA GLY A 98 -8.29 -23.46 -2.19
C GLY A 98 -9.54 -23.24 -3.04
N ALA A 99 -10.51 -24.15 -2.92
CA ALA A 99 -11.76 -24.10 -3.68
C ALA A 99 -12.73 -22.99 -3.21
N SER A 100 -12.60 -22.49 -1.97
CA SER A 100 -13.50 -21.46 -1.44
C SER A 100 -13.23 -20.08 -2.04
N ARG A 101 -12.00 -19.83 -2.50
CA ARG A 101 -11.56 -18.51 -3.02
C ARG A 101 -11.81 -17.38 -2.02
N ILE A 102 -11.75 -17.71 -0.73
CA ILE A 102 -11.90 -16.77 0.38
C ILE A 102 -10.53 -16.59 1.02
N LEU A 103 -10.18 -15.34 1.31
CA LEU A 103 -8.98 -14.96 2.05
C LEU A 103 -9.38 -14.31 3.36
N ASP A 104 -8.68 -14.69 4.42
CA ASP A 104 -8.71 -14.05 5.73
C ASP A 104 -7.32 -13.52 6.10
N GLU A 105 -7.18 -12.96 7.31
CA GLU A 105 -5.91 -12.36 7.73
C GLU A 105 -4.77 -13.38 7.83
N GLU A 106 -5.07 -14.62 8.21
CA GLU A 106 -4.10 -15.70 8.31
C GLU A 106 -3.61 -16.16 6.95
N SER A 107 -4.53 -16.35 6.00
CA SER A 107 -4.24 -16.69 4.61
C SER A 107 -3.36 -15.60 3.98
N ALA A 108 -3.72 -14.33 4.19
CA ALA A 108 -2.96 -13.21 3.65
C ALA A 108 -1.54 -13.13 4.23
N ALA A 109 -1.36 -13.35 5.53
CA ALA A 109 -0.02 -13.39 6.16
C ALA A 109 0.81 -14.57 5.63
N THR A 110 0.18 -15.73 5.46
CA THR A 110 0.80 -16.95 4.90
C THR A 110 1.29 -16.72 3.46
N ILE A 111 0.45 -16.17 2.60
CA ILE A 111 0.81 -15.84 1.21
C ILE A 111 1.99 -14.87 1.18
N ALA A 112 1.95 -13.80 1.98
CA ALA A 112 3.04 -12.83 2.04
C ALA A 112 4.36 -13.49 2.47
N THR A 113 4.33 -14.40 3.44
CA THR A 113 5.52 -15.15 3.87
C THR A 113 6.05 -16.03 2.74
N TRP A 114 5.17 -16.73 2.03
CA TRP A 114 5.55 -17.62 0.94
C TRP A 114 6.26 -16.87 -0.19
N VAL A 115 5.70 -15.75 -0.62
CA VAL A 115 6.27 -14.92 -1.71
C VAL A 115 7.34 -13.95 -1.23
N SER A 116 7.82 -14.11 0.01
CA SER A 116 8.82 -13.25 0.65
C SER A 116 8.46 -11.75 0.70
N ALA A 117 7.19 -11.40 0.56
CA ALA A 117 6.71 -10.03 0.76
C ALA A 117 6.78 -9.65 2.25
N LYS A 118 6.94 -8.36 2.53
CA LYS A 118 6.83 -7.84 3.91
C LYS A 118 5.37 -7.70 4.33
N TRP A 119 4.50 -7.44 3.36
CA TRP A 119 3.09 -7.19 3.55
C TRP A 119 2.27 -7.86 2.45
N SER A 120 1.08 -8.34 2.79
CA SER A 120 0.01 -8.58 1.84
C SER A 120 -1.01 -7.47 1.92
N VAL A 121 -1.68 -7.24 0.80
CA VAL A 121 -2.80 -6.32 0.70
C VAL A 121 -3.96 -7.01 -0.01
N PHE A 122 -5.09 -7.09 0.68
CA PHE A 122 -6.35 -7.56 0.13
C PHE A 122 -7.49 -6.75 0.74
N GLY A 123 -8.72 -7.08 0.43
CA GLY A 123 -9.85 -6.42 1.06
C GLY A 123 -11.16 -6.82 0.43
N GLN A 124 -12.11 -5.89 0.42
CA GLN A 124 -13.46 -6.16 -0.07
C GLN A 124 -13.98 -5.00 -0.92
N VAL A 125 -14.67 -5.33 -2.01
CA VAL A 125 -15.50 -4.41 -2.77
C VAL A 125 -16.95 -4.87 -2.66
N ALA A 126 -17.82 -4.04 -2.08
CA ALA A 126 -19.23 -4.35 -1.89
C ALA A 126 -20.13 -3.24 -2.44
N PRO A 127 -21.38 -3.53 -2.84
CA PRO A 127 -22.34 -2.50 -3.22
C PRO A 127 -22.56 -1.47 -2.11
N ALA A 128 -22.74 -0.22 -2.50
CA ALA A 128 -23.22 0.85 -1.64
C ALA A 128 -24.39 1.59 -2.32
N SER A 129 -24.91 2.66 -1.71
CA SER A 129 -26.05 3.39 -2.25
C SER A 129 -25.75 4.04 -3.61
N GLY A 130 -26.68 3.87 -4.56
CA GLY A 130 -26.55 4.40 -5.92
C GLY A 130 -25.44 3.70 -6.72
N ASN A 131 -24.66 4.46 -7.49
CA ASN A 131 -23.55 3.94 -8.31
C ASN A 131 -22.21 3.84 -7.55
N ARG A 132 -22.30 3.60 -6.24
CA ARG A 132 -21.15 3.62 -5.33
C ARG A 132 -20.84 2.22 -4.83
N VAL A 133 -19.60 2.03 -4.42
CA VAL A 133 -19.11 0.82 -3.77
C VAL A 133 -18.42 1.17 -2.46
N SER A 134 -18.62 0.31 -1.47
CA SER A 134 -17.81 0.30 -0.26
C SER A 134 -16.52 -0.45 -0.55
N VAL A 135 -15.38 0.17 -0.24
CA VAL A 135 -14.06 -0.41 -0.42
C VAL A 135 -13.40 -0.52 0.95
N ILE A 136 -12.97 -1.74 1.28
CA ILE A 136 -12.10 -2.04 2.41
C ILE A 136 -10.75 -2.48 1.83
N VAL A 137 -9.65 -1.95 2.34
CA VAL A 137 -8.28 -2.34 1.99
C VAL A 137 -7.51 -2.60 3.28
N ASP A 138 -7.02 -3.82 3.42
CA ASP A 138 -6.30 -4.30 4.59
C ASP A 138 -4.84 -4.54 4.26
N PHE A 139 -3.97 -4.03 5.12
CA PHE A 139 -2.53 -4.20 5.05
C PHE A 139 -2.10 -5.10 6.19
N ILE A 140 -1.56 -6.26 5.82
CA ILE A 140 -1.28 -7.35 6.75
C ILE A 140 0.20 -7.69 6.70
N PRO A 141 0.91 -7.66 7.84
CA PRO A 141 2.32 -8.04 7.87
C PRO A 141 2.47 -9.55 7.69
N ALA A 142 3.48 -9.99 6.92
CA ALA A 142 3.69 -11.42 6.65
C ALA A 142 3.81 -12.31 7.90
N LYS A 143 4.31 -11.75 9.02
CA LYS A 143 4.54 -12.47 10.28
C LYS A 143 3.49 -12.20 11.35
N ARG A 144 2.34 -11.61 10.98
CA ARG A 144 1.26 -11.30 11.92
C ARG A 144 -0.07 -11.59 11.26
N ASN A 145 -0.84 -12.51 11.83
CA ASN A 145 -2.16 -12.91 11.36
C ASN A 145 -3.23 -11.90 11.82
N GLN A 146 -2.99 -10.60 11.62
CA GLN A 146 -3.91 -9.54 11.99
C GLN A 146 -3.76 -8.35 11.04
N VAL A 147 -4.87 -7.63 10.81
CA VAL A 147 -4.85 -6.36 10.10
C VAL A 147 -4.10 -5.32 10.94
N ALA A 148 -2.97 -4.84 10.42
CA ALA A 148 -2.22 -3.77 11.08
C ALA A 148 -2.74 -2.38 10.69
N PHE A 149 -3.24 -2.25 9.46
CA PHE A 149 -3.84 -1.02 8.95
C PHE A 149 -5.01 -1.35 8.02
N ARG A 150 -6.15 -0.69 8.23
CA ARG A 150 -7.37 -0.82 7.43
C ARG A 150 -7.77 0.55 6.90
N TYR A 151 -7.97 0.63 5.60
CA TYR A 151 -8.66 1.74 4.95
C TYR A 151 -10.07 1.32 4.60
N MET A 152 -11.06 2.17 4.90
CA MET A 152 -12.46 1.92 4.56
C MET A 152 -13.14 3.20 4.10
N LYS A 153 -13.71 3.19 2.89
CA LYS A 153 -14.42 4.34 2.35
C LYS A 153 -15.36 3.95 1.20
N THR A 154 -16.39 4.75 1.00
CA THR A 154 -17.30 4.63 -0.15
C THR A 154 -16.86 5.50 -1.32
N TRP A 155 -16.79 4.89 -2.51
CA TRP A 155 -16.36 5.54 -3.74
C TRP A 155 -17.40 5.38 -4.86
N ARG A 156 -17.44 6.31 -5.81
CA ARG A 156 -18.08 6.02 -7.10
C ARG A 156 -17.21 5.01 -7.85
N MET A 157 -17.84 4.05 -8.53
CA MET A 157 -17.11 3.05 -9.30
C MET A 157 -16.14 3.68 -10.30
N SER A 158 -16.56 4.75 -10.98
CA SER A 158 -15.75 5.47 -11.98
C SER A 158 -14.50 6.17 -11.41
N THR A 159 -14.37 6.30 -10.10
CA THR A 159 -13.25 6.99 -9.44
C THR A 159 -12.61 6.13 -8.35
N ILE A 160 -12.83 4.82 -8.37
CA ILE A 160 -12.38 3.90 -7.31
C ILE A 160 -10.84 3.87 -7.20
N GLY A 161 -10.11 4.10 -8.30
CA GLY A 161 -8.64 4.20 -8.30
C GLY A 161 -8.09 5.32 -7.41
N LEU A 162 -8.82 6.43 -7.25
CA LEU A 162 -8.50 7.48 -6.28
C LEU A 162 -8.57 6.97 -4.83
N GLY A 163 -9.47 6.03 -4.55
CA GLY A 163 -9.57 5.36 -3.25
C GLY A 163 -8.33 4.54 -2.91
N PHE A 164 -7.80 3.79 -3.87
CA PHE A 164 -6.57 3.04 -3.67
C PHE A 164 -5.35 3.95 -3.49
N ARG A 165 -5.28 5.09 -4.21
CA ARG A 165 -4.26 6.12 -3.96
C ARG A 165 -4.36 6.70 -2.56
N GLU A 166 -5.58 6.96 -2.08
CA GLU A 166 -5.82 7.45 -0.71
C GLU A 166 -5.42 6.39 0.32
N ALA A 167 -5.75 5.12 0.10
CA ALA A 167 -5.37 4.01 0.96
C ALA A 167 -3.84 3.93 1.14
N TYR A 168 -3.05 4.00 0.06
CA TYR A 168 -1.59 4.03 0.17
C TYR A 168 -1.05 5.27 0.87
N SER A 169 -1.61 6.45 0.59
CA SER A 169 -1.20 7.68 1.27
C SER A 169 -1.39 7.57 2.79
N GLN A 170 -2.52 7.01 3.24
CA GLN A 170 -2.78 6.80 4.66
C GLN A 170 -1.90 5.68 5.25
N PHE A 171 -1.69 4.59 4.52
CA PHE A 171 -0.77 3.52 4.93
C PHE A 171 0.67 4.03 5.11
N LEU A 172 1.19 4.81 4.17
CA LEU A 172 2.54 5.37 4.27
C LEU A 172 2.69 6.32 5.48
N ARG A 173 1.65 7.12 5.78
CA ARG A 173 1.61 7.93 7.00
C ARG A 173 1.59 7.07 8.27
N TYR A 174 0.84 5.97 8.26
CA TYR A 174 0.86 4.98 9.35
C TYR A 174 2.27 4.40 9.54
N MET A 175 3.00 4.17 8.46
CA MET A 175 4.41 3.74 8.48
C MET A 175 5.41 4.86 8.81
N ALA A 176 4.94 6.04 9.24
CA ALA A 176 5.76 7.22 9.53
C ALA A 176 6.64 7.70 8.36
N VAL A 177 6.21 7.44 7.12
CA VAL A 177 6.86 7.90 5.90
C VAL A 177 6.13 9.14 5.37
N VAL A 178 6.89 10.17 4.97
CA VAL A 178 6.31 11.34 4.31
C VAL A 178 5.99 10.96 2.86
N PRO A 179 4.71 10.89 2.47
CA PRO A 179 4.33 10.50 1.12
C PRO A 179 4.93 11.46 0.08
N SER A 180 5.70 10.95 -0.88
CA SER A 180 6.12 11.75 -2.05
C SER A 180 4.90 12.27 -2.82
N GLN A 181 4.90 13.53 -3.26
CA GLN A 181 3.70 14.07 -3.92
C GLN A 181 3.28 13.21 -5.12
N PRO A 182 2.03 12.72 -5.17
CA PRO A 182 1.59 11.87 -6.26
C PRO A 182 1.53 12.69 -7.55
N ARG A 183 2.17 12.19 -8.61
CA ARG A 183 1.98 12.75 -9.96
C ARG A 183 0.55 12.47 -10.41
N ARG A 184 -0.23 13.50 -10.75
CA ARG A 184 -1.59 13.28 -11.27
C ARG A 184 -1.51 12.57 -12.63
N ARG A 185 -1.96 11.31 -12.69
CA ARG A 185 -2.32 10.61 -13.94
C ARG A 185 -3.83 10.44 -13.99
N GLY A 186 -4.39 10.48 -15.21
CA GLY A 186 -5.80 10.19 -15.43
C GLY A 186 -6.18 8.80 -14.92
N GLU A 187 -7.44 8.64 -14.52
CA GLU A 187 -7.99 7.33 -14.15
C GLU A 187 -8.18 6.48 -15.41
N PRO A 188 -7.91 5.16 -15.36
CA PRO A 188 -8.20 4.27 -16.47
C PRO A 188 -9.72 4.21 -16.71
N SER A 189 -10.11 3.92 -17.96
CA SER A 189 -11.50 3.58 -18.27
C SER A 189 -11.93 2.34 -17.49
N MET A 190 -13.07 2.39 -16.80
CA MET A 190 -13.58 1.25 -16.05
C MET A 190 -14.01 0.09 -16.96
N THR A 191 -14.40 0.37 -18.20
CA THR A 191 -14.70 -0.66 -19.20
C THR A 191 -13.42 -1.43 -19.55
N ALA A 192 -12.35 -0.73 -19.92
CA ALA A 192 -11.06 -1.35 -20.24
C ALA A 192 -10.46 -2.07 -19.02
N MET A 193 -10.67 -1.52 -17.82
CA MET A 193 -10.25 -2.15 -16.57
C MET A 193 -10.99 -3.47 -16.33
N ARG A 194 -12.30 -3.50 -16.60
CA ARG A 194 -13.10 -4.72 -16.49
C ARG A 194 -12.63 -5.78 -17.46
N GLU A 195 -12.46 -5.43 -18.74
CA GLU A 195 -11.98 -6.36 -19.77
C GLU A 195 -10.61 -6.96 -19.40
N LEU A 196 -9.68 -6.13 -18.93
CA LEU A 196 -8.37 -6.60 -18.47
C LEU A 196 -8.47 -7.49 -17.22
N ALA A 197 -9.34 -7.16 -16.26
CA ALA A 197 -9.55 -7.95 -15.06
C ALA A 197 -10.16 -9.32 -15.37
N GLU A 198 -11.13 -9.38 -16.27
CA GLU A 198 -11.74 -10.62 -16.75
C GLU A 198 -10.72 -11.48 -17.51
N ALA A 199 -9.85 -10.86 -18.32
CA ALA A 199 -8.74 -11.56 -18.99
C ALA A 199 -7.72 -12.14 -17.99
N LEU A 200 -7.41 -11.41 -16.92
CA LEU A 200 -6.55 -11.91 -15.84
C LEU A 200 -7.21 -13.00 -15.01
N ASP A 201 -8.52 -12.91 -14.78
CA ASP A 201 -9.27 -13.96 -14.11
C ASP A 201 -9.24 -15.24 -14.95
N LEU A 202 -9.37 -15.14 -16.28
CA LEU A 202 -9.12 -16.27 -17.18
C LEU A 202 -7.68 -16.75 -17.14
N GLU A 203 -6.67 -15.87 -17.06
CA GLU A 203 -5.26 -16.29 -17.02
C GLU A 203 -4.93 -17.12 -15.76
N TYR A 204 -5.45 -16.71 -14.59
CA TYR A 204 -5.08 -17.29 -13.30
C TYR A 204 -6.16 -18.19 -12.66
N GLY A 205 -7.41 -18.07 -13.09
CA GLY A 205 -8.54 -18.84 -12.56
C GLY A 205 -8.90 -18.51 -11.11
N TRP A 206 -9.09 -17.21 -10.80
CA TRP A 206 -9.54 -16.81 -9.46
C TRP A 206 -11.00 -17.18 -9.26
N SER A 207 -11.89 -16.67 -10.12
CA SER A 207 -13.33 -16.92 -10.08
C SER A 207 -13.81 -17.85 -11.20
N VAL A 208 -13.00 -18.02 -12.24
CA VAL A 208 -13.30 -18.87 -13.41
C VAL A 208 -12.23 -19.96 -13.58
N GLU A 209 -12.43 -20.87 -14.54
CA GLU A 209 -11.41 -21.85 -14.87
C GLU A 209 -10.23 -21.18 -15.58
N ALA A 210 -9.00 -21.49 -15.13
CA ALA A 210 -7.78 -20.92 -15.68
C ALA A 210 -7.52 -21.41 -17.12
N GLN A 211 -7.16 -20.48 -17.99
CA GLN A 211 -6.76 -20.65 -19.38
C GLN A 211 -5.46 -19.87 -19.65
N PRO A 212 -4.34 -20.26 -19.03
CA PRO A 212 -3.07 -19.55 -19.16
C PRO A 212 -2.62 -19.48 -20.63
N GLY A 213 -2.02 -18.36 -21.02
CA GLY A 213 -1.54 -18.14 -22.39
C GLY A 213 -2.60 -17.65 -23.38
N LYS A 214 -3.82 -17.32 -22.92
CA LYS A 214 -4.91 -16.81 -23.77
C LYS A 214 -5.03 -15.29 -23.81
N ALA A 215 -4.28 -14.56 -22.97
CA ALA A 215 -4.30 -13.10 -22.89
C ALA A 215 -3.33 -12.40 -23.85
N GLN A 216 -2.92 -13.04 -24.97
CA GLN A 216 -1.90 -12.51 -25.88
C GLN A 216 -2.23 -11.12 -26.44
N GLU A 217 -3.51 -10.83 -26.73
CA GLU A 217 -3.95 -9.53 -27.22
C GLU A 217 -3.74 -8.44 -26.15
N PHE A 218 -4.22 -8.68 -24.92
CA PHE A 218 -4.01 -7.78 -23.79
C PHE A 218 -2.53 -7.55 -23.48
N VAL A 219 -1.71 -8.60 -23.53
CA VAL A 219 -0.25 -8.49 -23.35
C VAL A 219 0.35 -7.61 -24.45
N SER A 220 -0.04 -7.83 -25.70
CA SER A 220 0.48 -7.06 -26.85
C SER A 220 0.11 -5.59 -26.80
N ASP A 221 -1.08 -5.26 -26.32
CA ASP A 221 -1.54 -3.88 -26.17
C ASP A 221 -0.92 -3.18 -24.97
N LEU A 222 -0.76 -3.88 -23.84
CA LEU A 222 -0.03 -3.35 -22.69
C LEU A 222 1.45 -3.18 -22.99
N LEU A 223 2.09 -4.05 -23.76
CA LEU A 223 3.48 -3.85 -24.22
C LEU A 223 3.68 -2.49 -24.91
N LYS A 224 2.67 -2.03 -25.66
CA LYS A 224 2.71 -0.74 -26.38
C LYS A 224 2.34 0.46 -25.50
N THR A 225 1.46 0.26 -24.53
CA THR A 225 0.81 1.36 -23.79
C THR A 225 1.28 1.49 -22.34
N ASP A 226 1.59 0.37 -21.69
CA ASP A 226 1.98 0.27 -20.27
C ASP A 226 2.81 -1.00 -20.01
N LEU A 227 4.05 -1.02 -20.53
CA LEU A 227 4.99 -2.15 -20.40
C LEU A 227 5.20 -2.57 -18.93
N ARG A 228 5.25 -1.58 -18.03
CA ARG A 228 5.45 -1.84 -16.60
C ARG A 228 4.29 -2.65 -16.06
N LEU A 229 3.06 -2.25 -16.35
CA LEU A 229 1.88 -3.00 -15.93
C LEU A 229 1.87 -4.41 -16.53
N ALA A 230 2.19 -4.55 -17.82
CA ALA A 230 2.29 -5.87 -18.47
C ALA A 230 3.24 -6.83 -17.72
N LYS A 231 4.44 -6.34 -17.38
CA LYS A 231 5.47 -7.08 -16.63
C LYS A 231 5.07 -7.42 -15.19
N HIS A 232 4.10 -6.72 -14.60
CA HIS A 232 3.60 -7.08 -13.27
C HIS A 232 2.41 -8.04 -13.36
N LEU A 233 1.61 -7.95 -14.42
CA LEU A 233 0.37 -8.72 -14.53
C LEU A 233 0.56 -10.11 -15.13
N PHE A 234 1.54 -10.32 -16.01
CA PHE A 234 1.66 -11.53 -16.82
C PHE A 234 3.03 -12.20 -16.68
N ASN A 235 3.04 -13.54 -16.70
CA ASN A 235 4.24 -14.34 -16.54
C ASN A 235 5.13 -14.28 -17.81
N PRO A 236 6.38 -13.83 -17.73
CA PRO A 236 7.28 -13.76 -18.88
C PRO A 236 7.67 -15.14 -19.46
N VAL A 237 7.49 -16.23 -18.71
CA VAL A 237 7.69 -17.60 -19.22
C VAL A 237 6.59 -17.98 -20.22
N ILE A 238 5.35 -17.55 -19.96
CA ILE A 238 4.20 -17.79 -20.84
C ILE A 238 4.21 -16.79 -22.00
N TYR A 239 4.64 -15.56 -21.74
CA TYR A 239 4.69 -14.47 -22.71
C TYR A 239 6.12 -13.92 -22.88
N PRO A 240 6.98 -14.59 -23.68
CA PRO A 240 8.40 -14.25 -23.80
C PRO A 240 8.70 -12.81 -24.23
N ALA A 241 7.80 -12.19 -25.00
CA ALA A 241 7.92 -10.79 -25.42
C ALA A 241 8.07 -9.82 -24.23
N LEU A 242 7.58 -10.18 -23.05
CA LEU A 242 7.75 -9.39 -21.81
C LEU A 242 9.20 -9.38 -21.32
N ALA A 243 9.94 -10.47 -21.50
CA ALA A 243 11.34 -10.57 -21.11
C ALA A 243 12.26 -9.78 -22.05
N GLU A 244 11.89 -9.69 -23.32
CA GLU A 244 12.67 -9.03 -24.37
C GLU A 244 12.43 -7.52 -24.43
N ALA A 245 11.24 -7.06 -24.00
CA ALA A 245 10.86 -5.66 -24.03
C ALA A 245 11.68 -4.83 -23.01
N LYS A 246 12.29 -3.74 -23.48
CA LYS A 246 13.07 -2.80 -22.68
C LYS A 246 12.25 -1.59 -22.26
#